data_AF-A0A832FJW2-F1
#
_entry.id   AF-A0A832FJW2-F1
#
_cell.length_a   1.000
_cell.length_b   1.000
_cell.length_c   1.000
_cell.angle_alpha   90.00
_cell.angle_beta   90.00
_cell.angle_gamma   90.00
#
_symmetry.space_group_name_H-M   'P 1'
#
loop_
_entity.id
_entity.type
_entity.pdbx_description
1 polymer ?
#
loop_
_entity_poly.entity_id
_entity_poly.type
_entity_poly.pdbx_seq_one_letter_code
_entity_poly.pdbx_strand_id
1 'polypeptide(L)'
;MIHLYTGDGKGKTTAALGLALRAAGHCLKTLIIQFLKSENCGYGEHNSIRLLYPYVEIFSFGRECFVEKNNPTNKDKELAIDGYNFFKDSLMENKYRIYILDEICVALDYGLIPLDDFVSLINK
;
A
#
# COMPACT_ATOMS: atom_id res chain seq x y z
N MET A 1 -9.70 -5.10 -12.66
CA MET A 1 -10.77 -4.55 -11.78
C MET A 1 -10.09 -3.75 -10.70
N ILE A 2 -10.51 -2.51 -10.47
CA ILE A 2 -9.90 -1.60 -9.50
C ILE A 2 -10.96 -1.25 -8.45
N HIS A 3 -10.60 -1.33 -7.17
CA HIS A 3 -11.44 -0.88 -6.05
C HIS A 3 -10.81 0.35 -5.43
N LEU A 4 -11.63 1.38 -5.18
CA LEU A 4 -11.21 2.58 -4.45
C LEU A 4 -12.03 2.71 -3.17
N TYR A 5 -11.37 2.55 -2.02
CA TYR A 5 -11.98 2.77 -0.72
C TYR A 5 -11.58 4.16 -0.21
N THR A 6 -12.51 5.13 -0.31
CA THR A 6 -12.29 6.54 0.06
C THR A 6 -13.39 7.06 0.99
N GLY A 7 -13.25 8.30 1.47
CA GLY A 7 -14.15 8.96 2.42
C GLY A 7 -13.60 9.04 3.84
N ASP A 8 -14.20 9.87 4.68
CA ASP A 8 -13.68 10.19 6.03
C ASP A 8 -14.01 9.11 7.08
N GLY A 9 -14.91 8.18 6.74
CA GLY A 9 -15.29 7.07 7.61
C GLY A 9 -14.13 6.11 7.89
N LYS A 10 -14.16 5.51 9.08
CA LYS A 10 -13.29 4.35 9.41
C LYS A 10 -13.74 3.13 8.61
N GLY A 11 -12.78 2.30 8.20
CA GLY A 11 -13.04 1.00 7.57
C GLY A 11 -12.41 0.78 6.20
N LYS A 12 -11.78 1.79 5.58
CA LYS A 12 -11.11 1.67 4.26
C LYS A 12 -10.04 0.58 4.26
N THR A 13 -9.05 0.71 5.15
CA THR A 13 -7.97 -0.26 5.31
C THR A 13 -8.52 -1.61 5.77
N THR A 14 -9.47 -1.64 6.71
CA THR A 14 -10.09 -2.88 7.18
C THR A 14 -10.82 -3.65 6.07
N ALA A 15 -11.51 -2.95 5.16
CA ALA A 15 -12.16 -3.56 4.00
C ALA A 15 -11.14 -4.18 3.03
N ALA A 16 -10.04 -3.48 2.77
CA ALA A 16 -8.94 -4.00 1.96
C ALA A 16 -8.29 -5.24 2.61
N LEU A 17 -8.07 -5.23 3.92
CA LEU A 17 -7.55 -6.38 4.66
C LEU A 17 -8.50 -7.58 4.66
N GLY A 18 -9.81 -7.34 4.73
CA GLY A 18 -10.82 -8.40 4.57
C GLY A 18 -10.76 -9.06 3.19
N LEU A 19 -10.43 -8.30 2.14
CA LEU A 19 -10.21 -8.85 0.80
C LEU A 19 -8.95 -9.74 0.76
N ALA A 20 -7.84 -9.29 1.35
CA ALA A 20 -6.61 -10.07 1.46
C ALA A 20 -6.83 -11.38 2.22
N LEU A 21 -7.55 -11.32 3.35
CA LEU A 21 -7.91 -12.50 4.15
C LEU A 21 -8.74 -13.50 3.34
N ARG A 22 -9.75 -13.01 2.60
CA ARG A 22 -10.57 -13.87 1.73
C ARG A 22 -9.72 -14.53 0.63
N ALA A 23 -8.82 -13.77 0.01
CA ALA A 23 -7.94 -14.28 -1.04
C ALA A 23 -6.99 -15.36 -0.51
N ALA A 24 -6.43 -15.16 0.68
CA ALA A 24 -5.58 -16.14 1.35
C ALA A 24 -6.32 -17.47 1.59
N GLY A 25 -7.61 -17.42 1.97
CA GLY A 25 -8.47 -18.61 2.09
C GLY A 25 -8.66 -19.40 0.79
N HIS A 26 -8.39 -18.78 -0.36
CA HIS A 26 -8.38 -19.42 -1.69
C HIS A 26 -6.96 -19.68 -2.21
N CYS A 27 -5.94 -19.62 -1.35
CA CYS A 27 -4.53 -19.80 -1.71
C CYS A 27 -4.02 -18.77 -2.74
N LEU A 28 -4.66 -17.61 -2.85
CA LEU A 28 -4.25 -16.53 -3.75
C LEU A 28 -3.29 -15.59 -3.03
N LYS A 29 -2.22 -15.19 -3.73
CA LYS A 29 -1.23 -14.27 -3.20
C LYS A 29 -1.69 -12.82 -3.26
N THR A 30 -1.53 -12.09 -2.16
CA THR A 30 -1.83 -10.67 -2.03
C THR A 30 -0.60 -9.91 -1.56
N LEU A 31 -0.27 -8.81 -2.24
CA LEU A 31 0.77 -7.88 -1.81
C LEU A 31 0.13 -6.62 -1.26
N ILE A 32 0.50 -6.24 -0.04
CA ILE A 32 0.07 -5.00 0.61
C ILE A 32 1.26 -4.06 0.66
N ILE A 33 1.09 -2.86 0.11
CA ILE A 33 2.08 -1.78 0.11
C ILE A 33 1.45 -0.62 0.86
N GLN A 34 2.07 -0.19 1.95
CA GLN A 34 1.60 0.92 2.76
C GLN A 34 2.47 2.15 2.52
N PHE A 35 1.86 3.23 2.05
CA PHE A 35 2.54 4.51 1.88
C PHE A 35 2.43 5.34 3.15
N LEU A 36 3.48 6.09 3.49
CA LEU A 36 3.51 7.02 4.63
C LEU A 36 3.28 6.36 6.01
N LYS A 37 3.41 5.02 6.09
CA LYS A 37 3.36 4.23 7.31
C LYS A 37 4.70 3.53 7.52
N SER A 38 5.13 3.42 8.78
CA SER A 38 6.29 2.64 9.18
C SER A 38 5.87 1.28 9.75
N GLU A 39 6.66 0.25 9.47
CA GLU A 39 6.51 -1.08 10.06
C GLU A 39 6.72 -1.07 11.60
N ASN A 40 7.53 -0.13 12.09
CA ASN A 40 7.91 -0.05 13.51
C ASN A 40 6.85 0.61 14.40
N CYS A 41 5.75 1.10 13.85
CA CYS A 41 4.68 1.75 14.61
C CYS A 41 3.77 0.74 15.35
N GLY A 42 4.02 -0.57 15.25
CA GLY A 42 3.34 -1.58 16.05
C GLY A 42 1.87 -1.80 15.68
N TYR A 43 1.50 -1.65 14.40
CA TYR A 43 0.14 -1.88 13.95
C TYR A 43 -0.25 -3.36 14.13
N GLY A 44 -1.41 -3.62 14.75
CA GLY A 44 -1.88 -4.98 15.01
C GLY A 44 -2.15 -5.78 13.73
N GLU A 45 -2.45 -5.07 12.65
CA GLU A 45 -2.60 -5.60 11.30
C GLU A 45 -1.33 -6.28 10.79
N HIS A 46 -0.14 -5.71 11.07
CA HIS A 46 1.14 -6.34 10.68
C HIS A 46 1.31 -7.71 11.32
N ASN A 47 1.04 -7.81 12.62
CA ASN A 47 1.14 -9.08 13.35
C ASN A 47 0.16 -10.12 12.82
N SER A 48 -1.06 -9.69 12.48
CA SER A 48 -2.09 -10.59 11.94
C SER A 48 -1.75 -11.07 10.53
N ILE A 49 -1.24 -10.17 9.67
CA ILE A 49 -0.86 -10.50 8.28
C ILE A 49 0.32 -11.47 8.26
N ARG A 50 1.27 -11.35 9.18
CA ARG A 50 2.40 -12.29 9.28
C ARG A 50 1.96 -13.74 9.47
N LEU A 51 0.80 -13.98 10.09
CA LEU A 51 0.21 -15.32 10.23
C LEU A 51 -0.37 -15.87 8.91
N LEU A 52 -0.57 -15.03 7.90
CA LEU A 52 -1.11 -15.40 6.59
C LEU A 52 -0.03 -15.70 5.54
N TYR A 53 1.25 -15.68 5.92
CA TYR A 53 2.33 -16.11 5.05
C TYR A 53 2.15 -17.59 4.64
N PRO A 54 2.41 -17.98 3.37
CA PRO A 54 3.03 -17.21 2.28
C PRO A 54 2.04 -16.50 1.35
N TYR A 55 0.77 -16.37 1.74
CA TYR A 55 -0.29 -15.86 0.87
C TYR A 55 -0.46 -14.35 0.96
N VAL A 56 -0.14 -13.73 2.09
CA VAL A 56 -0.20 -12.27 2.23
C VAL A 56 1.14 -11.74 2.69
N GLU A 57 1.67 -10.78 1.95
CA GLU A 57 2.90 -10.06 2.27
C GLU A 57 2.59 -8.58 2.43
N ILE A 58 3.29 -7.91 3.35
CA ILE A 58 3.09 -6.49 3.64
C ILE A 58 4.43 -5.78 3.72
N PHE A 59 4.52 -4.64 3.02
CA PHE A 59 5.70 -3.78 2.99
C PHE A 59 5.26 -2.34 3.25
N SER A 60 6.00 -1.65 4.13
CA SER A 60 5.67 -0.29 4.56
C SER A 60 6.76 0.69 4.14
N PHE A 61 6.35 1.79 3.53
CA PHE A 61 7.21 2.81 2.95
C PHE A 61 6.86 4.18 3.55
N GLY A 62 7.34 4.41 4.77
CA GLY A 62 7.09 5.62 5.53
C GLY A 62 7.95 5.69 6.77
N ARG A 63 8.03 6.89 7.34
CA ARG A 63 8.78 7.13 8.58
C ARG A 63 7.90 6.87 9.81
N GLU A 64 8.51 6.81 10.97
CA GLU A 64 7.83 6.73 12.28
C GLU A 64 7.17 8.04 12.72
N CYS A 65 7.11 9.04 11.83
CA CYS A 65 6.54 10.35 12.09
C CYS A 65 5.50 10.72 11.03
N PHE A 66 4.59 11.62 11.41
CA PHE A 66 3.54 12.09 10.51
C PHE A 66 4.13 12.92 9.37
N VAL A 67 3.55 12.78 8.18
CA VAL A 67 3.96 13.55 6.99
C VAL A 67 3.04 14.75 6.85
N GLU A 68 3.62 15.95 6.90
CA GLU A 68 2.88 17.19 6.67
C GLU A 68 2.64 17.40 5.17
N LYS A 69 1.37 17.56 4.78
CA LYS A 69 0.97 17.74 3.37
C LYS A 69 1.76 18.84 2.64
N ASN A 70 1.93 19.99 3.30
CA ASN A 70 2.55 21.17 2.70
C ASN A 70 4.08 21.21 2.87
N ASN A 71 4.67 20.27 3.60
CA ASN A 71 6.10 20.25 3.87
C ASN A 71 6.66 18.81 4.03
N PRO A 72 6.48 17.93 3.03
CA PRO A 72 7.06 16.60 3.09
C PRO A 72 8.59 16.70 3.03
N THR A 73 9.26 15.97 3.92
CA THR A 73 10.72 15.93 3.94
C THR A 73 11.25 15.21 2.70
N ASN A 74 12.52 15.42 2.37
CA ASN A 74 13.17 14.65 1.29
C ASN A 74 13.09 13.13 1.53
N LYS A 75 13.11 12.70 2.80
CA LYS A 75 12.99 11.29 3.14
C LYS A 75 11.58 10.73 2.89
N ASP A 76 10.53 11.54 3.10
CA ASP A 76 9.15 11.13 2.77
C ASP A 76 8.99 10.92 1.27
N LYS A 77 9.57 11.82 0.46
CA LYS A 77 9.57 11.70 -1.01
C LYS A 77 10.33 10.46 -1.47
N GLU A 78 11.52 10.23 -0.94
CA GLU A 78 12.34 9.05 -1.24
C GLU A 78 11.57 7.76 -0.95
N LEU A 79 11.02 7.62 0.26
CA LEU A 79 10.28 6.41 0.64
C LEU A 79 9.01 6.20 -0.19
N ALA A 80 8.26 7.26 -0.49
CA ALA A 80 7.08 7.16 -1.34
C ALA A 80 7.44 6.69 -2.76
N ILE A 81 8.54 7.19 -3.33
CA ILE A 81 9.07 6.76 -4.63
C ILE A 81 9.58 5.32 -4.56
N ASP A 82 10.27 4.93 -3.49
CA ASP A 82 10.73 3.55 -3.28
C ASP A 82 9.55 2.57 -3.24
N GLY A 83 8.49 2.91 -2.51
CA GLY A 83 7.26 2.11 -2.47
C GLY A 83 6.57 2.01 -3.82
N TYR A 84 6.62 3.09 -4.60
CA TYR A 84 6.06 3.10 -5.96
C TYR A 84 6.89 2.28 -6.95
N ASN A 85 8.22 2.35 -6.88
CA ASN A 85 9.11 1.51 -7.67
C ASN A 85 8.96 0.04 -7.30
N PHE A 86 8.89 -0.28 -6.00
CA PHE A 86 8.62 -1.62 -5.52
C PHE A 86 7.29 -2.17 -6.06
N PHE A 87 6.23 -1.34 -6.08
CA PHE A 87 4.97 -1.72 -6.71
C PHE A 87 5.16 -2.05 -8.20
N LYS A 88 5.83 -1.18 -8.96
CA LYS A 88 6.08 -1.40 -10.40
C LYS A 88 6.86 -2.70 -10.65
N ASP A 89 7.92 -2.93 -9.89
CA ASP A 89 8.74 -4.14 -10.03
C ASP A 89 7.92 -5.39 -9.69
N SER A 90 7.11 -5.33 -8.62
CA SER A 90 6.25 -6.44 -8.20
C SER A 90 5.16 -6.80 -9.23
N LEU A 91 4.71 -5.84 -10.06
CA LEU A 91 3.79 -6.11 -11.18
C LEU A 91 4.48 -6.93 -12.27
N MET A 92 5.76 -6.66 -12.55
CA MET A 92 6.54 -7.39 -13.55
C MET A 92 6.81 -8.84 -13.16
N GLU A 93 6.94 -9.11 -11.86
CA GLU A 93 7.13 -10.47 -11.35
C GLU A 93 5.87 -11.35 -11.50
N ASN A 94 4.68 -10.75 -11.63
CA ASN A 94 3.40 -11.43 -11.80
C ASN A 94 3.12 -12.54 -10.76
N LYS A 95 3.61 -12.37 -9.53
CA LYS A 95 3.47 -13.33 -8.42
C LYS A 95 2.16 -13.17 -7.64
N TYR A 96 1.57 -11.97 -7.66
CA TYR A 96 0.44 -11.62 -6.82
C TYR A 96 -0.83 -11.47 -7.65
N ARG A 97 -1.93 -11.98 -7.10
CA ARG A 97 -3.26 -11.86 -7.71
C ARG A 97 -3.95 -10.56 -7.31
N ILE A 98 -3.63 -10.05 -6.13
CA ILE A 98 -4.21 -8.83 -5.57
C ILE A 98 -3.08 -7.94 -5.09
N TYR A 99 -3.19 -6.66 -5.41
CA TYR A 99 -2.33 -5.60 -4.89
C TYR A 99 -3.19 -4.63 -4.09
N ILE A 100 -2.79 -4.33 -2.86
CA ILE A 100 -3.43 -3.34 -2.00
C ILE A 100 -2.42 -2.22 -1.78
N LEU A 101 -2.81 -1.02 -2.20
CA LEU A 101 -2.00 0.20 -2.04
C LEU A 101 -2.65 1.07 -0.96
N ASP A 102 -2.27 0.85 0.29
CA ASP A 102 -2.84 1.55 1.45
C ASP A 102 -2.23 2.95 1.56
N GLU A 103 -3.08 3.97 1.78
CA GLU A 103 -2.73 5.41 1.77
C GLU A 103 -2.12 5.96 0.46
N ILE A 104 -2.20 5.24 -0.66
CA ILE A 104 -1.72 5.74 -1.96
C ILE A 104 -2.38 7.07 -2.37
N CYS A 105 -3.67 7.23 -2.06
CA CYS A 105 -4.40 8.47 -2.34
C CYS A 105 -3.78 9.68 -1.63
N VAL A 106 -3.25 9.48 -0.42
CA VAL A 106 -2.58 10.54 0.35
C VAL A 106 -1.23 10.86 -0.28
N ALA A 107 -0.45 9.84 -0.65
CA ALA A 107 0.83 10.05 -1.33
C ALA A 107 0.69 10.79 -2.67
N LEU A 108 -0.38 10.50 -3.43
CA LEU A 108 -0.73 11.19 -4.67
C LEU A 108 -1.18 12.64 -4.41
N ASP A 109 -2.07 12.85 -3.43
CA ASP A 109 -2.55 14.19 -3.03
C ASP A 109 -1.43 15.09 -2.49
N TYR A 110 -0.41 14.50 -1.88
CA TYR A 110 0.77 15.22 -1.38
C TYR A 110 1.82 15.48 -2.48
N GLY A 111 1.59 15.01 -3.71
CA GLY A 111 2.50 15.17 -4.84
C GLY A 111 3.81 14.38 -4.69
N LEU A 112 3.82 13.32 -3.87
CA LEU A 112 5.00 12.47 -3.67
C LEU A 112 5.19 11.48 -4.81
N ILE A 113 4.08 11.13 -5.48
CA ILE A 113 4.05 10.24 -6.65
C ILE A 113 3.33 10.98 -7.78
N PRO A 114 3.86 10.98 -9.02
CA PRO A 114 3.20 11.61 -10.15
C PRO A 114 1.87 10.91 -10.48
N LEU A 115 0.76 11.66 -10.42
CA LEU A 115 -0.59 11.12 -10.65
C LEU A 115 -0.75 10.51 -12.05
N ASP A 116 -0.29 11.20 -13.07
CA ASP A 116 -0.44 10.74 -14.47
C ASP A 116 0.31 9.43 -14.72
N ASP A 117 1.48 9.26 -14.12
CA ASP A 117 2.26 8.03 -14.21
C ASP A 117 1.54 6.88 -13.50
N PHE A 118 1.01 7.12 -12.30
CA PHE A 118 0.25 6.12 -11.54
C PHE A 118 -1.02 5.67 -12.29
N VAL A 119 -1.80 6.62 -12.80
CA VAL A 119 -3.03 6.32 -13.56
C VAL A 119 -2.71 5.54 -14.83
N SER A 120 -1.64 5.92 -15.53
CA SER A 120 -1.17 5.19 -16.72
C SER A 120 -0.73 3.77 -16.41
N LEU A 121 -0.16 3.53 -15.22
CA LEU A 121 0.29 2.22 -14.79
C LEU A 121 -0.90 1.27 -14.50
N ILE A 122 -1.91 1.72 -13.77
CA ILE A 122 -3.03 0.86 -13.34
C ILE A 122 -4.09 0.60 -14.42
N ASN A 123 -4.08 1.38 -15.51
CA ASN A 123 -5.00 1.22 -16.64
C ASN A 123 -4.49 0.23 -17.70
N LYS A 124 -3.29 -0.33 -17.53
CA LYS A 124 -2.77 -1.42 -18.37
C LYS A 124 -3.36 -2.76 -17.96
#